data_AF-A0A9D0IG25-F1
#
_entry.id   AF-A0A9D0IG25-F1
#
_cell.length_a   1.000
_cell.length_b   1.000
_cell.length_c   1.000
_cell.angle_alpha   90.00
_cell.angle_beta   90.00
_cell.angle_gamma   90.00
#
_symmetry.space_group_name_H-M   'P 1'
#
loop_
_entity.id
_entity.type
_entity.pdbx_description
1 polymer ?
#
loop_
_entity_poly.entity_id
_entity_poly.type
_entity_poly.pdbx_seq_one_letter_code
_entity_poly.pdbx_strand_id
1 'polypeptide(L)'
;MKRRINRHDRTHYLSLCQGFGFGIRPKISGGVGLLLDRGGNDRYKADIFGQGAAYWFGLGLLVDADGDDHYEAFEHAQGEGLHLAAGLLSDQNGNDQYTGYEHVQGVGKDRGAGVLYEGAGDDVYQAFRQSQGAGLASYGVGILVDSGGDDRYQAKIHAQGYAARPDPGFPEEEWPVGILLDLGGTDIFDQPYTDEVTPAGRVQNRQGVAIDYR
;
A
#
# COMPACT_ATOMS: atom_id res chain seq x y z
N MET A 1 17.35 7.70 -4.33
CA MET A 1 17.68 7.92 -2.90
C MET A 1 18.09 9.37 -2.58
N LYS A 2 19.19 9.92 -3.11
CA LYS A 2 19.65 11.30 -2.79
C LYS A 2 18.57 12.40 -2.89
N ARG A 3 17.77 12.39 -3.98
CA ARG A 3 16.68 13.37 -4.18
C ARG A 3 15.52 13.24 -3.18
N ARG A 4 15.29 12.04 -2.63
CA ARG A 4 14.27 11.76 -1.59
C ARG A 4 14.77 12.09 -0.19
N ILE A 5 16.04 11.78 0.10
CA ILE A 5 16.71 12.21 1.35
C ILE A 5 16.62 13.74 1.49
N ASN A 6 16.85 14.48 0.42
CA ASN A 6 16.74 15.95 0.44
C ASN A 6 15.31 16.47 0.59
N ARG A 7 14.27 15.68 0.25
CA ARG A 7 12.85 16.08 0.38
C ARG A 7 12.39 16.06 1.84
N HIS A 8 13.02 15.24 2.69
CA HIS A 8 12.63 15.02 4.08
C HIS A 8 13.76 15.29 5.07
N ASP A 9 14.79 16.03 4.65
CA ASP A 9 15.95 16.34 5.49
C ASP A 9 15.48 16.97 6.82
N ARG A 10 15.97 16.41 7.94
CA ARG A 10 15.71 16.82 9.34
C ARG A 10 14.36 16.46 9.98
N THR A 11 13.40 15.87 9.28
CA THR A 11 12.13 15.44 9.89
C THR A 11 11.80 13.95 9.71
N HIS A 12 12.38 13.29 8.71
CA HIS A 12 12.20 11.85 8.50
C HIS A 12 13.53 11.12 8.24
N TYR A 13 13.55 9.82 8.46
CA TYR A 13 14.69 8.92 8.28
C TYR A 13 14.34 7.68 7.46
N LEU A 14 15.39 7.04 6.94
CA LEU A 14 15.26 5.79 6.19
C LEU A 14 15.30 4.63 7.19
N SER A 15 14.29 3.76 7.14
CA SER A 15 14.18 2.59 8.01
C SER A 15 14.84 1.36 7.40
N LEU A 16 14.51 1.03 6.14
CA LEU A 16 15.04 -0.11 5.39
C LEU A 16 14.92 -1.45 6.15
N CYS A 17 13.80 -1.66 6.86
CA CYS A 17 13.62 -2.77 7.81
C CYS A 17 12.24 -3.45 7.66
N GLN A 18 11.92 -4.38 8.57
CA GLN A 18 10.60 -5.03 8.69
C GLN A 18 10.12 -5.61 7.35
N GLY A 19 10.92 -6.52 6.78
CA GLY A 19 10.57 -7.15 5.50
C GLY A 19 10.93 -6.36 4.25
N PHE A 20 11.64 -5.22 4.35
CA PHE A 20 11.98 -4.41 3.17
C PHE A 20 12.96 -5.11 2.20
N GLY A 21 12.60 -5.22 0.92
CA GLY A 21 13.45 -5.74 -0.16
C GLY A 21 14.22 -4.65 -0.89
N PHE A 22 15.56 -4.75 -1.01
CA PHE A 22 16.39 -3.65 -1.52
C PHE A 22 17.42 -4.05 -2.59
N GLY A 23 17.20 -3.57 -3.82
CA GLY A 23 18.20 -3.56 -4.88
C GLY A 23 19.03 -2.28 -4.90
N ILE A 24 20.33 -2.39 -5.19
CA ILE A 24 21.26 -1.26 -5.28
C ILE A 24 21.24 -0.68 -6.70
N ARG A 25 20.35 0.27 -6.98
CA ARG A 25 20.29 0.93 -8.30
C ARG A 25 21.52 1.82 -8.59
N PRO A 26 22.10 1.79 -9.81
CA PRO A 26 21.83 0.89 -10.94
C PRO A 26 22.75 -0.35 -10.98
N LYS A 27 23.42 -0.66 -9.86
CA LYS A 27 24.52 -1.64 -9.82
C LYS A 27 24.02 -3.10 -9.76
N ILE A 28 23.07 -3.38 -8.86
CA ILE A 28 22.60 -4.74 -8.56
C ILE A 28 21.08 -4.68 -8.38
N SER A 29 20.35 -5.49 -9.15
CA SER A 29 18.90 -5.71 -9.01
C SER A 29 18.62 -6.85 -8.02
N GLY A 30 17.46 -6.83 -7.38
CA GLY A 30 17.01 -7.93 -6.52
C GLY A 30 17.18 -7.63 -5.03
N GLY A 31 17.21 -8.68 -4.23
CA GLY A 31 17.19 -8.61 -2.77
C GLY A 31 15.84 -9.05 -2.22
N VAL A 32 15.87 -9.82 -1.13
CA VAL A 32 14.67 -10.33 -0.45
C VAL A 32 14.70 -9.83 0.99
N GLY A 33 13.65 -9.14 1.40
CA GLY A 33 13.34 -8.84 2.79
C GLY A 33 12.18 -9.69 3.24
N LEU A 34 12.27 -10.26 4.45
CA LEU A 34 11.23 -11.08 5.03
C LEU A 34 11.14 -10.80 6.54
N LEU A 35 9.93 -10.49 7.01
CA LEU A 35 9.55 -10.56 8.41
C LEU A 35 8.36 -11.52 8.50
N LEU A 36 8.45 -12.48 9.43
CA LEU A 36 7.38 -13.41 9.75
C LEU A 36 7.13 -13.29 11.25
N ASP A 37 5.97 -12.79 11.62
CA ASP A 37 5.44 -12.89 12.98
C ASP A 37 4.39 -14.02 13.02
N ARG A 38 4.23 -14.62 14.19
CA ARG A 38 3.28 -15.70 14.42
C ARG A 38 2.14 -15.29 15.35
N GLY A 39 2.21 -14.08 15.88
CA GLY A 39 1.13 -13.41 16.56
C GLY A 39 1.55 -12.80 17.89
N GLY A 40 0.65 -12.00 18.43
CA GLY A 40 0.94 -11.05 19.51
C GLY A 40 0.25 -9.73 19.19
N ASN A 41 0.20 -8.82 20.15
CA ASN A 41 -0.28 -7.46 19.88
C ASN A 41 0.94 -6.57 19.74
N ASP A 42 1.30 -6.29 18.51
CA ASP A 42 2.57 -5.74 18.09
C ASP A 42 2.46 -4.30 17.57
N ARG A 43 3.62 -3.65 17.54
CA ARG A 43 3.76 -2.27 17.09
C ARG A 43 4.88 -2.18 16.07
N TYR A 44 4.49 -2.22 14.81
CA TYR A 44 5.37 -2.04 13.68
C TYR A 44 5.57 -0.55 13.42
N LYS A 45 6.76 -0.05 13.74
CA LYS A 45 7.12 1.36 13.49
C LYS A 45 8.24 1.46 12.47
N ALA A 46 7.96 2.11 11.35
CA ALA A 46 8.92 2.52 10.35
C ALA A 46 8.67 4.00 10.01
N ASP A 47 9.59 4.59 9.25
CA ASP A 47 9.43 5.94 8.71
C ASP A 47 9.37 5.82 7.18
N ILE A 48 10.52 5.83 6.49
CA ILE A 48 10.58 5.63 5.05
C ILE A 48 11.21 4.28 4.71
N PHE A 49 10.57 3.49 3.83
CA PHE A 49 11.00 2.16 3.39
C PHE A 49 10.96 1.09 4.48
N GLY A 50 9.84 0.39 4.61
CA GLY A 50 9.68 -0.67 5.59
C GLY A 50 8.44 -1.52 5.35
N GLN A 51 8.11 -2.39 6.31
CA GLN A 51 6.82 -3.10 6.38
C GLN A 51 6.43 -3.79 5.07
N GLY A 52 7.30 -4.71 4.63
CA GLY A 52 7.04 -5.51 3.43
C GLY A 52 7.17 -4.76 2.10
N ALA A 53 7.57 -3.48 2.08
CA ALA A 53 7.80 -2.77 0.83
C ALA A 53 9.08 -3.23 0.10
N ALA A 54 9.23 -2.88 -1.18
CA ALA A 54 10.41 -3.26 -1.96
C ALA A 54 10.82 -2.26 -3.03
N TYR A 55 12.13 -2.13 -3.24
CA TYR A 55 12.74 -1.20 -4.18
C TYR A 55 13.68 -1.92 -5.15
N TRP A 56 13.54 -1.60 -6.45
CA TRP A 56 14.48 -1.98 -7.53
C TRP A 56 14.65 -3.50 -7.72
N PHE A 57 13.66 -4.12 -8.36
CA PHE A 57 13.59 -5.58 -8.57
C PHE A 57 13.61 -6.42 -7.28
N GLY A 58 13.47 -5.79 -6.11
CA GLY A 58 13.43 -6.48 -4.83
C GLY A 58 12.09 -7.18 -4.58
N LEU A 59 12.11 -8.11 -3.62
CA LEU A 59 10.92 -8.71 -3.01
C LEU A 59 10.91 -8.35 -1.53
N GLY A 60 9.83 -7.73 -1.07
CA GLY A 60 9.63 -7.38 0.33
C GLY A 60 8.37 -8.08 0.86
N LEU A 61 8.47 -8.64 2.06
CA LEU A 61 7.42 -9.45 2.67
C LEU A 61 7.37 -9.15 4.17
N LEU A 62 6.21 -8.72 4.66
CA LEU A 62 5.83 -8.78 6.07
C LEU A 62 4.59 -9.66 6.16
N VAL A 63 4.65 -10.70 7.00
CA VAL A 63 3.51 -11.56 7.28
C VAL A 63 3.32 -11.63 8.79
N ASP A 64 2.19 -11.15 9.28
CA ASP A 64 1.67 -11.40 10.63
C ASP A 64 0.53 -12.43 10.54
N ALA A 65 0.27 -13.14 11.63
CA ALA A 65 -0.68 -14.23 11.68
C ALA A 65 -1.86 -14.00 12.65
N ASP A 66 -1.69 -13.19 13.70
CA ASP A 66 -2.71 -13.03 14.75
C ASP A 66 -2.40 -11.91 15.74
N GLY A 67 -3.39 -11.09 16.09
CA GLY A 67 -3.38 -10.19 17.24
C GLY A 67 -3.72 -8.76 16.88
N ASP A 68 -3.97 -7.89 17.88
CA ASP A 68 -4.37 -6.51 17.60
C ASP A 68 -3.14 -5.59 17.42
N ASP A 69 -2.81 -5.30 16.17
CA ASP A 69 -1.57 -4.71 15.72
C ASP A 69 -1.67 -3.26 15.28
N HIS A 70 -0.54 -2.58 15.36
CA HIS A 70 -0.42 -1.18 14.93
C HIS A 70 0.76 -1.01 13.98
N TYR A 71 0.43 -0.70 12.73
CA TYR A 71 1.36 -0.43 11.64
C TYR A 71 1.48 1.07 11.40
N GLU A 72 2.60 1.66 11.82
CA GLU A 72 2.91 3.07 11.64
C GLU A 72 4.08 3.22 10.66
N ALA A 73 3.85 3.95 9.56
CA ALA A 73 4.89 4.36 8.62
C ALA A 73 4.65 5.78 8.10
N PHE A 74 5.64 6.40 7.46
CA PHE A 74 5.45 7.69 6.80
C PHE A 74 5.27 7.51 5.29
N GLU A 75 6.28 6.98 4.60
CA GLU A 75 6.23 6.75 3.16
C GLU A 75 6.87 5.44 2.74
N HIS A 76 6.38 4.88 1.63
CA HIS A 76 6.99 3.71 0.99
C HIS A 76 7.04 2.49 1.91
N ALA A 77 5.88 2.07 2.39
CA ALA A 77 5.76 1.01 3.38
C ALA A 77 4.48 0.20 3.14
N GLN A 78 4.18 -0.75 4.03
CA GLN A 78 2.90 -1.47 4.08
C GLN A 78 2.59 -2.13 2.73
N GLY A 79 3.53 -2.96 2.28
CA GLY A 79 3.36 -3.75 1.07
C GLY A 79 3.52 -2.98 -0.26
N GLU A 80 4.20 -1.84 -0.32
CA GLU A 80 4.45 -1.15 -1.59
C GLU A 80 5.51 -1.88 -2.47
N GLY A 81 5.24 -2.03 -3.77
CA GLY A 81 6.25 -2.39 -4.77
C GLY A 81 6.60 -1.22 -5.69
N LEU A 82 7.87 -0.77 -5.68
CA LEU A 82 8.33 0.32 -6.57
C LEU A 82 9.55 -0.04 -7.43
N HIS A 83 9.51 0.41 -8.68
CA HIS A 83 10.54 0.17 -9.71
C HIS A 83 10.80 -1.32 -9.96
N LEU A 84 9.83 -1.99 -10.59
CA LEU A 84 9.86 -3.42 -10.91
C LEU A 84 9.98 -4.35 -9.69
N ALA A 85 9.73 -3.83 -8.49
CA ALA A 85 9.78 -4.60 -7.26
C ALA A 85 8.38 -5.09 -6.86
N ALA A 86 8.34 -6.09 -5.99
CA ALA A 86 7.12 -6.64 -5.42
C ALA A 86 7.14 -6.49 -3.89
N GLY A 87 6.09 -5.88 -3.33
CA GLY A 87 5.89 -5.75 -1.89
C GLY A 87 4.61 -6.44 -1.44
N LEU A 88 4.66 -7.04 -0.25
CA LEU A 88 3.51 -7.63 0.43
C LEU A 88 3.57 -7.29 1.92
N LEU A 89 2.47 -6.73 2.42
CA LEU A 89 2.10 -6.85 3.83
C LEU A 89 0.88 -7.77 3.87
N SER A 90 0.95 -8.82 4.69
CA SER A 90 -0.18 -9.69 4.99
C SER A 90 -0.35 -9.74 6.49
N ASP A 91 -1.52 -9.35 6.96
CA ASP A 91 -2.01 -9.70 8.29
C ASP A 91 -3.21 -10.65 8.10
N GLN A 92 -3.57 -11.42 9.12
CA GLN A 92 -4.53 -12.51 9.01
C GLN A 92 -5.67 -12.41 10.01
N ASN A 93 -5.45 -11.86 11.20
CA ASN A 93 -6.50 -11.70 12.22
C ASN A 93 -6.11 -10.61 13.21
N GLY A 94 -7.08 -9.82 13.66
CA GLY A 94 -6.82 -8.75 14.62
C GLY A 94 -7.77 -7.60 14.42
N ASN A 95 -7.87 -6.68 15.38
CA ASN A 95 -8.44 -5.36 15.09
C ASN A 95 -7.28 -4.38 14.95
N ASP A 96 -6.90 -4.14 13.70
CA ASP A 96 -5.62 -3.61 13.31
C ASP A 96 -5.71 -2.15 12.85
N GLN A 97 -4.59 -1.46 13.03
CA GLN A 97 -4.48 -0.05 12.67
C GLN A 97 -3.32 0.19 11.72
N TYR A 98 -3.66 0.63 10.51
CA TYR A 98 -2.73 0.98 9.46
C TYR A 98 -2.66 2.49 9.29
N THR A 99 -1.57 3.11 9.73
CA THR A 99 -1.35 4.56 9.61
C THR A 99 -0.16 4.87 8.72
N GLY A 100 -0.37 5.73 7.73
CA GLY A 100 0.73 6.38 7.02
C GLY A 100 0.40 7.68 6.29
N TYR A 101 1.36 8.21 5.54
CA TYR A 101 1.19 9.49 4.84
C TYR A 101 0.97 9.29 3.33
N GLU A 102 1.94 8.73 2.61
CA GLU A 102 1.79 8.42 1.18
C GLU A 102 2.57 7.18 0.73
N HIS A 103 2.10 6.50 -0.31
CA HIS A 103 2.71 5.27 -0.82
C HIS A 103 2.74 4.15 0.21
N VAL A 104 1.61 3.93 0.88
CA VAL A 104 1.40 2.88 1.87
C VAL A 104 0.14 2.08 1.53
N GLN A 105 -0.03 0.93 2.15
CA GLN A 105 -1.24 0.10 2.08
C GLN A 105 -1.46 -0.43 0.66
N GLY A 106 -0.50 -1.24 0.18
CA GLY A 106 -0.64 -2.00 -1.07
C GLY A 106 -0.49 -1.16 -2.35
N VAL A 107 0.55 -0.32 -2.44
CA VAL A 107 0.76 0.57 -3.60
C VAL A 107 1.71 -0.03 -4.63
N GLY A 108 1.36 0.04 -5.91
CA GLY A 108 2.24 -0.37 -7.01
C GLY A 108 2.76 0.81 -7.81
N LYS A 109 4.07 0.85 -8.08
CA LYS A 109 4.72 1.91 -8.87
C LYS A 109 5.73 1.40 -9.89
N ASP A 110 5.75 2.02 -11.07
CA ASP A 110 6.78 1.80 -12.10
C ASP A 110 6.96 0.30 -12.44
N ARG A 111 5.90 -0.35 -12.94
CA ARG A 111 5.83 -1.81 -13.16
C ARG A 111 6.04 -2.65 -11.89
N GLY A 112 5.98 -2.03 -10.72
CA GLY A 112 6.00 -2.69 -9.43
C GLY A 112 4.59 -3.08 -8.99
N ALA A 113 4.52 -4.12 -8.17
CA ALA A 113 3.27 -4.63 -7.59
C ALA A 113 3.33 -4.48 -6.07
N GLY A 114 2.35 -3.80 -5.49
CA GLY A 114 2.19 -3.72 -4.05
C GLY A 114 0.87 -4.32 -3.61
N VAL A 115 0.93 -5.09 -2.54
CA VAL A 115 -0.23 -5.78 -1.96
C VAL A 115 -0.26 -5.53 -0.45
N LEU A 116 -1.41 -5.07 0.04
CA LEU A 116 -1.81 -5.26 1.42
C LEU A 116 -2.96 -6.26 1.40
N TYR A 117 -2.78 -7.37 2.12
CA TYR A 117 -3.84 -8.33 2.39
C TYR A 117 -4.11 -8.27 3.88
N GLU A 118 -5.36 -8.02 4.22
CA GLU A 118 -5.87 -8.15 5.57
C GLU A 118 -6.90 -9.30 5.61
N GLY A 119 -6.82 -10.07 6.68
CA GLY A 119 -7.74 -11.13 7.02
C GLY A 119 -8.99 -10.61 7.71
N ALA A 120 -9.19 -10.98 8.97
CA ALA A 120 -10.44 -10.74 9.68
C ALA A 120 -10.28 -9.80 10.89
N GLY A 121 -11.27 -8.93 11.07
CA GLY A 121 -11.47 -8.11 12.28
C GLY A 121 -11.96 -6.71 11.92
N ASP A 122 -12.14 -5.82 12.91
CA ASP A 122 -12.64 -4.47 12.65
C ASP A 122 -11.47 -3.48 12.53
N ASP A 123 -11.08 -3.16 11.30
CA ASP A 123 -9.80 -2.53 10.97
C ASP A 123 -9.91 -1.05 10.59
N VAL A 124 -8.79 -0.34 10.76
CA VAL A 124 -8.69 1.09 10.47
C VAL A 124 -7.50 1.40 9.56
N TYR A 125 -7.82 1.90 8.37
CA TYR A 125 -6.85 2.32 7.37
C TYR A 125 -6.82 3.84 7.24
N GLN A 126 -5.71 4.46 7.65
CA GLN A 126 -5.49 5.89 7.60
C GLN A 126 -4.29 6.23 6.72
N ALA A 127 -4.53 6.98 5.65
CA ALA A 127 -3.48 7.54 4.81
C ALA A 127 -3.80 8.99 4.43
N PHE A 128 -2.80 9.79 4.05
CA PHE A 128 -3.09 11.12 3.49
C PHE A 128 -3.40 11.03 1.99
N ARG A 129 -2.53 10.39 1.20
CA ARG A 129 -2.70 10.30 -0.25
C ARG A 129 -2.06 9.07 -0.89
N GLN A 130 -2.43 8.76 -2.13
CA GLN A 130 -1.69 7.83 -2.99
C GLN A 130 -1.39 6.49 -2.31
N SER A 131 -2.44 5.90 -1.73
CA SER A 131 -2.39 4.76 -0.81
C SER A 131 -3.65 3.90 -0.97
N GLN A 132 -3.80 2.83 -0.20
CA GLN A 132 -4.99 1.97 -0.18
C GLN A 132 -5.27 1.34 -1.55
N GLY A 133 -4.35 0.49 -2.00
CA GLY A 133 -4.47 -0.21 -3.27
C GLY A 133 -4.25 0.67 -4.49
N ALA A 134 -3.57 1.81 -4.35
CA ALA A 134 -3.36 2.73 -5.47
C ALA A 134 -2.30 2.21 -6.46
N GLY A 135 -2.64 2.22 -7.75
CA GLY A 135 -1.70 2.04 -8.85
C GLY A 135 -1.17 3.39 -9.32
N LEU A 136 0.15 3.57 -9.32
CA LEU A 136 0.79 4.83 -9.68
C LEU A 136 1.91 4.63 -10.69
N ALA A 137 2.17 5.67 -11.50
CA ALA A 137 3.18 5.63 -12.57
C ALA A 137 2.97 4.45 -13.55
N SER A 138 3.84 4.32 -14.54
CA SER A 138 3.63 3.38 -15.65
C SER A 138 3.46 1.93 -15.18
N TYR A 139 2.30 1.34 -15.49
CA TYR A 139 1.96 -0.07 -15.21
C TYR A 139 2.14 -0.51 -13.74
N GLY A 140 2.10 0.41 -12.77
CA GLY A 140 2.05 0.03 -11.36
C GLY A 140 0.77 -0.75 -11.04
N VAL A 141 0.85 -1.74 -10.15
CA VAL A 141 -0.32 -2.52 -9.70
C VAL A 141 -0.43 -2.41 -8.19
N GLY A 142 -1.39 -1.63 -7.71
CA GLY A 142 -1.72 -1.54 -6.29
C GLY A 142 -2.95 -2.36 -5.96
N ILE A 143 -2.89 -3.11 -4.86
CA ILE A 143 -3.96 -3.96 -4.37
C ILE A 143 -4.05 -3.83 -2.85
N LEU A 144 -5.24 -3.48 -2.35
CA LEU A 144 -5.63 -3.69 -0.97
C LEU A 144 -6.80 -4.68 -0.99
N VAL A 145 -6.70 -5.75 -0.21
CA VAL A 145 -7.79 -6.68 0.06
C VAL A 145 -7.99 -6.72 1.55
N ASP A 146 -9.22 -6.47 1.99
CA ASP A 146 -9.72 -6.77 3.32
C ASP A 146 -10.72 -7.92 3.19
N SER A 147 -10.57 -8.96 4.02
CA SER A 147 -11.39 -10.16 3.91
C SER A 147 -12.69 -10.07 4.71
N GLY A 148 -12.82 -9.08 5.60
CA GLY A 148 -14.07 -8.60 6.15
C GLY A 148 -13.99 -8.19 7.63
N GLY A 149 -14.97 -7.40 8.04
CA GLY A 149 -14.90 -6.62 9.27
C GLY A 149 -15.88 -5.46 9.20
N ASP A 150 -16.12 -4.73 10.29
CA ASP A 150 -16.76 -3.40 10.17
C ASP A 150 -15.68 -2.31 10.07
N ASP A 151 -15.21 -2.04 8.85
CA ASP A 151 -13.93 -1.38 8.60
C ASP A 151 -14.02 0.12 8.29
N ARG A 152 -12.90 0.82 8.45
CA ARG A 152 -12.79 2.25 8.17
C ARG A 152 -11.60 2.60 7.29
N TYR A 153 -11.91 3.12 6.10
CA TYR A 153 -10.93 3.61 5.13
C TYR A 153 -10.95 5.12 5.04
N GLN A 154 -9.87 5.76 5.47
CA GLN A 154 -9.75 7.22 5.52
C GLN A 154 -8.55 7.67 4.69
N ALA A 155 -8.82 8.38 3.58
CA ALA A 155 -7.78 8.98 2.77
C ALA A 155 -8.24 10.25 2.08
N LYS A 156 -7.34 11.23 1.91
CA LYS A 156 -7.74 12.55 1.38
C LYS A 156 -7.64 12.65 -0.14
N ILE A 157 -6.61 12.05 -0.75
CA ILE A 157 -6.28 12.33 -2.16
C ILE A 157 -5.78 11.05 -2.85
N HIS A 158 -6.38 10.71 -3.99
CA HIS A 158 -5.84 9.68 -4.90
C HIS A 158 -5.60 8.32 -4.21
N ALA A 159 -6.54 7.85 -3.41
CA ALA A 159 -6.46 6.58 -2.69
C ALA A 159 -7.71 5.73 -2.97
N GLN A 160 -7.85 4.62 -2.25
CA GLN A 160 -8.99 3.69 -2.34
C GLN A 160 -9.14 3.13 -3.75
N GLY A 161 -8.18 2.32 -4.18
CA GLY A 161 -8.18 1.70 -5.51
C GLY A 161 -7.93 2.70 -6.65
N TYR A 162 -7.22 3.80 -6.40
CA TYR A 162 -6.96 4.84 -7.40
C TYR A 162 -5.94 4.40 -8.47
N ALA A 163 -6.21 4.73 -9.74
CA ALA A 163 -5.25 4.59 -10.84
C ALA A 163 -4.78 5.96 -11.36
N ALA A 164 -3.50 6.27 -11.19
CA ALA A 164 -2.92 7.54 -11.67
C ALA A 164 -2.81 7.57 -13.19
N ARG A 165 -3.23 8.67 -13.82
CA ARG A 165 -2.92 8.91 -15.23
C ARG A 165 -1.39 8.86 -15.45
N PRO A 166 -0.89 8.21 -16.52
CA PRO A 166 0.53 8.22 -16.85
C PRO A 166 1.10 9.64 -16.93
N ASP A 167 2.30 9.83 -16.38
CA ASP A 167 3.00 11.12 -16.36
C ASP A 167 3.34 11.58 -17.80
N PRO A 168 3.39 12.91 -18.05
CA PRO A 168 3.85 13.43 -19.33
C PRO A 168 5.22 12.88 -19.72
N GLY A 169 5.31 12.26 -20.90
CA GLY A 169 6.52 11.61 -21.41
C GLY A 169 6.48 10.08 -21.40
N PHE A 170 5.45 9.47 -20.81
CA PHE A 170 5.12 8.06 -20.97
C PHE A 170 3.95 7.86 -21.95
N PRO A 171 3.87 6.71 -22.64
CA PRO A 171 2.72 6.38 -23.49
C PRO A 171 1.39 6.43 -22.72
N GLU A 172 0.32 6.85 -23.38
CA GLU A 172 -1.01 6.99 -22.78
C GLU A 172 -1.59 5.63 -22.34
N GLU A 173 -1.12 4.54 -22.93
CA GLU A 173 -1.53 3.18 -22.64
C GLU A 173 -0.86 2.59 -21.38
N GLU A 174 0.15 3.25 -20.81
CA GLU A 174 0.86 2.77 -19.63
C GLU A 174 0.11 3.01 -18.32
N TRP A 175 -1.22 2.90 -18.33
CA TRP A 175 -2.02 3.06 -17.13
C TRP A 175 -1.62 2.03 -16.06
N PRO A 176 -1.50 2.47 -14.80
CA PRO A 176 -1.48 1.57 -13.67
C PRO A 176 -2.88 1.07 -13.33
N VAL A 177 -2.94 0.02 -12.53
CA VAL A 177 -4.17 -0.55 -11.98
C VAL A 177 -4.19 -0.33 -10.47
N GLY A 178 -5.29 0.21 -9.97
CA GLY A 178 -5.54 0.34 -8.53
C GLY A 178 -6.78 -0.45 -8.13
N ILE A 179 -6.66 -1.25 -7.08
CA ILE A 179 -7.73 -2.12 -6.60
C ILE A 179 -7.80 -2.01 -5.08
N LEU A 180 -8.99 -1.68 -4.58
CA LEU A 180 -9.39 -1.93 -3.19
C LEU A 180 -10.57 -2.90 -3.21
N LEU A 181 -10.47 -4.00 -2.50
CA LEU A 181 -11.57 -4.93 -2.29
C LEU A 181 -11.79 -5.08 -0.79
N ASP A 182 -12.97 -4.68 -0.35
CA ASP A 182 -13.52 -5.07 0.94
C ASP A 182 -14.54 -6.17 0.67
N LEU A 183 -14.37 -7.31 1.34
CA LEU A 183 -15.08 -8.55 1.02
C LEU A 183 -16.20 -8.90 2.01
N GLY A 184 -16.46 -8.09 3.05
CA GLY A 184 -17.50 -8.39 4.01
C GLY A 184 -17.65 -7.33 5.09
N GLY A 185 -18.90 -6.99 5.45
CA GLY A 185 -19.20 -6.17 6.63
C GLY A 185 -19.95 -4.88 6.34
N THR A 186 -19.86 -3.92 7.26
CA THR A 186 -20.51 -2.61 7.14
C THR A 186 -19.51 -1.46 7.28
N ASP A 187 -18.98 -1.06 6.12
CA ASP A 187 -17.76 -0.25 6.11
C ASP A 187 -17.98 1.23 5.85
N ILE A 188 -16.98 2.02 6.25
CA ILE A 188 -16.95 3.46 6.06
C ILE A 188 -15.75 3.83 5.20
N PHE A 189 -16.03 4.41 4.03
CA PHE A 189 -15.02 4.95 3.13
C PHE A 189 -15.12 6.47 3.04
N ASP A 190 -14.14 7.16 3.64
CA ASP A 190 -14.00 8.61 3.60
C ASP A 190 -12.90 9.03 2.61
N GLN A 191 -13.33 9.50 1.43
CA GLN A 191 -12.50 10.20 0.46
C GLN A 191 -13.31 11.25 -0.32
N PRO A 192 -12.81 12.49 -0.49
CA PRO A 192 -13.56 13.58 -1.11
C PRO A 192 -13.73 13.53 -2.64
N TYR A 193 -13.12 12.56 -3.34
CA TYR A 193 -13.21 12.46 -4.81
C TYR A 193 -13.30 11.01 -5.27
N THR A 194 -14.37 10.70 -6.00
CA THR A 194 -14.69 9.44 -6.70
C THR A 194 -15.37 9.83 -8.01
N ASP A 195 -14.97 9.23 -9.14
CA ASP A 195 -15.58 9.58 -10.45
C ASP A 195 -17.03 9.07 -10.55
N GLU A 196 -17.29 7.87 -10.03
CA GLU A 196 -18.61 7.26 -10.01
C GLU A 196 -18.78 6.36 -8.77
N VAL A 197 -19.99 6.33 -8.22
CA VAL A 197 -20.39 5.43 -7.13
C VAL A 197 -21.62 4.65 -7.60
N THR A 198 -21.52 3.32 -7.54
CA THR A 198 -22.58 2.37 -7.93
C THR A 198 -22.93 1.46 -6.75
N PRO A 199 -24.05 0.71 -6.81
CA PRO A 199 -24.35 -0.30 -5.78
C PRO A 199 -23.30 -1.42 -5.66
N ALA A 200 -22.45 -1.62 -6.69
CA ALA A 200 -21.44 -2.66 -6.72
C ALA A 200 -20.02 -2.15 -6.40
N GLY A 201 -19.85 -0.86 -6.08
CA GLY A 201 -18.54 -0.26 -5.79
C GLY A 201 -18.36 1.13 -6.41
N ARG A 202 -17.14 1.65 -6.27
CA ARG A 202 -16.68 2.99 -6.71
C ARG A 202 -15.66 2.84 -7.84
N VAL A 203 -15.78 3.69 -8.85
CA VAL A 203 -14.80 3.81 -9.93
C VAL A 203 -13.89 5.00 -9.66
N GLN A 204 -12.58 4.76 -9.74
CA GLN A 204 -11.52 5.73 -9.45
C GLN A 204 -10.62 5.85 -10.68
N ASN A 205 -11.03 6.66 -11.66
CA ASN A 205 -10.44 6.78 -13.00
C ASN A 205 -10.62 5.51 -13.84
N ARG A 206 -9.94 5.47 -14.99
CA ARG A 206 -10.10 4.46 -16.04
C ARG A 206 -9.84 3.01 -15.59
N GLN A 207 -8.91 2.81 -14.67
CA GLN A 207 -8.43 1.48 -14.25
C GLN A 207 -8.39 1.31 -12.73
N GLY A 208 -9.01 2.24 -12.00
CA GLY A 208 -9.09 2.18 -10.55
C GLY A 208 -10.48 1.76 -10.09
N VAL A 209 -10.53 0.85 -9.13
CA VAL A 209 -11.78 0.32 -8.59
C VAL A 209 -11.66 0.11 -7.07
N ALA A 210 -12.70 0.51 -6.35
CA ALA A 210 -12.92 0.11 -4.96
C ALA A 210 -14.27 -0.62 -4.86
N ILE A 211 -14.29 -1.81 -4.29
CA ILE A 211 -15.51 -2.61 -4.11
C ILE A 211 -15.69 -2.87 -2.62
N ASP A 212 -16.95 -2.83 -2.20
CA ASP A 212 -17.45 -3.14 -0.87
C ASP A 212 -18.52 -4.21 -1.06
N TYR A 213 -18.25 -5.42 -0.53
CA TYR A 213 -19.18 -6.53 -0.49
C TYR A 213 -19.80 -6.61 0.89
N ARG A 214 -21.09 -6.29 0.99
CA ARG A 214 -21.90 -6.44 2.20
C ARG A 214 -22.31 -7.87 2.50
#